data_AF-A0A7W8FL07-F1
#
_entry.id   AF-A0A7W8FL07-F1
#
_cell.length_a   1.000
_cell.length_b   1.000
_cell.length_c   1.000
_cell.angle_alpha   90.00
_cell.angle_beta   90.00
_cell.angle_gamma   90.00
#
_symmetry.space_group_name_H-M   'P 1'
#
loop_
_entity.id
_entity.type
_entity.pdbx_description
1 polymer ?
#
loop_
_entity_poly.entity_id
_entity_poly.type
_entity_poly.pdbx_seq_one_letter_code
_entity_poly.pdbx_strand_id
1 'polypeptide(L)' 'MATGTAATTEASALVPAGAEEVSVQAAMAFATEALEVNALNAFAQEELARTGAAYIESAAIYTAVDGSSAAALS' A
#
# COMPACT_ATOMS: atom_id res chain seq x y z
N MET A 1 3.26 -5.84 -2.54
CA MET A 1 2.20 -6.83 -2.88
C MET A 1 2.52 -8.19 -2.27
N ALA A 2 3.58 -8.89 -2.68
CA ALA A 2 3.91 -10.24 -2.17
C ALA A 2 4.07 -10.33 -0.64
N THR A 3 4.69 -9.32 -0.01
CA THR A 3 4.85 -9.25 1.46
C THR A 3 3.54 -9.04 2.22
N GLY A 4 2.61 -8.23 1.68
CA GLY A 4 1.28 -8.03 2.29
C GLY A 4 0.46 -9.31 2.27
N THR A 5 0.45 -10.01 1.13
CA THR A 5 -0.26 -11.29 0.97
C THR A 5 0.30 -12.40 1.88
N ALA A 6 1.62 -12.47 2.08
CA ALA A 6 2.23 -13.42 3.01
C ALA A 6 1.77 -13.17 4.46
N ALA A 7 1.85 -11.92 4.92
CA ALA A 7 1.42 -11.54 6.27
C ALA A 7 -0.08 -11.80 6.50
N THR A 8 -0.94 -11.52 5.52
CA THR A 8 -2.38 -11.83 5.61
C THR A 8 -2.64 -13.32 5.74
N THR A 9 -1.91 -14.15 4.99
CA THR A 9 -2.06 -15.61 5.06
C THR A 9 -1.73 -16.14 6.45
N GLU A 10 -0.63 -15.66 7.03
CA GLU A 10 -0.19 -16.05 8.38
C GLU A 10 -1.16 -15.56 9.45
N ALA A 11 -1.64 -14.32 9.32
CA ALA A 11 -2.56 -13.71 10.26
C ALA A 11 -3.96 -14.34 10.24
N SER A 12 -4.50 -14.67 9.06
CA SER A 12 -5.78 -15.36 8.92
C SER A 12 -5.72 -16.84 9.30
N ALA A 13 -4.52 -17.42 9.45
CA ALA A 13 -4.33 -18.82 9.85
C ALA A 13 -4.25 -19.03 11.37
N LEU A 14 -4.43 -17.97 12.19
CA LEU A 14 -4.44 -18.10 13.64
C LEU A 14 -5.55 -19.04 14.11
N VAL A 15 -5.16 -19.99 14.95
CA VAL A 15 -6.07 -20.92 15.64
C VAL A 15 -6.40 -20.34 17.02
N PRO A 16 -7.61 -20.53 17.56
CA PRO A 16 -7.95 -20.09 18.92
C PRO A 16 -6.93 -20.59 19.94
N ALA A 17 -6.51 -19.72 20.86
CA ALA A 17 -5.55 -20.06 21.91
C ALA A 17 -6.11 -21.08 22.93
N GLY A 18 -7.44 -21.17 23.01
CA GLY A 18 -8.17 -22.11 23.85
C GLY A 18 -9.60 -22.34 23.32
N ALA A 19 -10.36 -23.16 24.03
CA ALA A 19 -11.71 -23.58 23.61
C ALA A 19 -12.82 -22.60 24.05
N GLU A 20 -12.43 -21.53 24.73
CA GLU A 20 -13.32 -20.52 25.27
C GLU A 20 -13.82 -19.62 24.13
N GLU A 21 -15.05 -19.15 24.23
CA GLU A 21 -15.66 -18.30 23.19
C GLU A 21 -14.80 -17.07 22.87
N VAL A 22 -14.16 -16.46 23.89
CA VAL A 22 -13.29 -15.29 23.70
C VAL A 22 -12.07 -15.59 22.83
N SER A 23 -11.50 -16.78 22.92
CA SER A 23 -10.36 -17.20 22.09
C SER A 23 -10.76 -17.40 20.64
N VAL A 24 -11.97 -17.94 20.42
CA VAL A 24 -12.55 -18.07 19.07
C VAL A 24 -12.83 -16.70 18.47
N GLN A 25 -13.46 -15.81 19.24
CA GLN A 25 -13.75 -14.44 18.81
C GLN A 25 -12.46 -13.67 18.49
N ALA A 26 -11.41 -13.81 19.30
CA ALA A 26 -10.13 -13.16 19.07
C ALA A 26 -9.46 -13.63 17.76
N ALA A 27 -9.44 -14.94 17.49
CA ALA A 27 -8.88 -15.49 16.25
C ALA A 27 -9.66 -14.97 15.01
N MET A 28 -10.99 -14.94 15.08
CA MET A 28 -11.84 -14.42 14.01
C MET A 28 -11.65 -12.90 13.78
N ALA A 29 -11.54 -12.13 14.86
CA ALA A 29 -11.29 -10.69 14.79
C ALA A 29 -9.93 -10.41 14.13
N PHE A 30 -8.90 -11.14 14.50
CA PHE A 30 -7.57 -10.98 13.91
C PHE A 30 -7.55 -11.36 12.41
N ALA A 31 -8.25 -12.43 12.03
CA ALA A 31 -8.38 -12.82 10.63
C ALA A 31 -9.10 -11.74 9.80
N THR A 32 -10.12 -11.08 10.38
CA THR A 32 -10.85 -9.97 9.74
C THR A 32 -9.94 -8.75 9.56
N GLU A 33 -9.29 -8.30 10.65
CA GLU A 33 -8.37 -7.16 10.62
C GLU A 33 -7.24 -7.38 9.61
N ALA A 34 -6.72 -8.60 9.50
CA ALA A 34 -5.66 -8.92 8.54
C ALA A 34 -6.07 -8.69 7.08
N LEU A 35 -7.34 -8.97 6.74
CA LEU A 35 -7.90 -8.71 5.41
C LEU A 35 -8.08 -7.20 5.18
N GLU A 36 -8.58 -6.49 6.18
CA GLU A 36 -8.79 -5.03 6.12
C GLU A 36 -7.45 -4.29 5.93
N VAL A 37 -6.44 -4.64 6.72
CA VAL A 37 -5.10 -4.06 6.61
C VAL A 37 -4.45 -4.39 5.26
N ASN A 38 -4.69 -5.57 4.69
CA ASN A 38 -4.20 -5.92 3.35
C ASN A 38 -4.87 -5.07 2.26
N ALA A 39 -6.17 -4.80 2.39
CA ALA A 39 -6.88 -3.91 1.48
C ALA A 39 -6.32 -2.47 1.56
N LEU A 40 -6.04 -1.98 2.77
CA LEU A 40 -5.36 -0.69 2.98
C LEU A 40 -3.95 -0.69 2.36
N ASN A 41 -3.20 -1.78 2.50
CA ASN A 41 -1.89 -1.92 1.86
C ASN A 41 -2.00 -1.84 0.33
N ALA A 42 -2.98 -2.52 -0.27
CA ALA A 42 -3.20 -2.47 -1.71
C ALA A 42 -3.49 -1.04 -2.19
N PHE A 43 -4.39 -0.33 -1.51
CA PHE A 43 -4.68 1.07 -1.82
C PHE A 43 -3.43 1.97 -1.66
N ALA A 44 -2.63 1.75 -0.61
CA ALA A 44 -1.39 2.50 -0.43
C ALA A 44 -0.39 2.26 -1.58
N GLN A 45 -0.29 1.03 -2.10
CA GLN A 45 0.56 0.75 -3.26
C GLN A 45 0.07 1.43 -4.54
N GLU A 46 -1.25 1.50 -4.74
CA GLU A 46 -1.84 2.26 -5.85
C GLU A 46 -1.53 3.75 -5.75
N GLU A 47 -1.64 4.32 -4.54
CA GLU A 47 -1.31 5.73 -4.30
C GLU A 47 0.18 6.02 -4.51
N LEU A 48 1.07 5.12 -4.07
CA LEU A 48 2.51 5.22 -4.32
C LEU A 48 2.82 5.20 -5.82
N ALA A 49 2.15 4.34 -6.59
CA ALA A 49 2.32 4.28 -8.04
C ALA A 49 1.83 5.56 -8.73
N ARG A 50 0.64 6.06 -8.36
CA ARG A 50 0.09 7.33 -8.85
C ARG A 50 1.00 8.51 -8.52
N THR A 51 1.49 8.59 -7.29
CA THR A 51 2.42 9.63 -6.84
C THR A 51 3.73 9.57 -7.61
N GLY A 52 4.27 8.37 -7.83
CA GLY A 52 5.47 8.18 -8.65
C GLY A 52 5.29 8.68 -10.08
N ALA A 53 4.14 8.40 -10.71
CA ALA A 53 3.82 8.91 -12.03
C ALA A 53 3.74 10.45 -12.07
N ALA A 54 3.07 11.06 -11.07
CA ALA A 54 2.96 12.51 -10.96
C ALA A 54 4.32 13.20 -10.78
N TYR A 55 5.25 12.57 -10.06
CA TYR A 55 6.64 13.05 -9.94
C TYR A 55 7.38 13.05 -11.27
N ILE A 56 7.27 11.97 -12.04
CA ILE A 56 7.89 11.85 -13.36
C ILE A 56 7.32 12.90 -14.32
N GLU A 57 5.99 13.06 -14.34
CA GLU A 57 5.31 14.06 -15.16
C GLU A 57 5.76 15.48 -14.80
N SER A 58 5.76 15.82 -13.51
CA SER A 58 6.21 17.14 -13.03
C SER A 58 7.66 17.42 -13.40
N ALA A 59 8.55 16.45 -13.23
CA ALA A 59 9.95 16.58 -13.59
C ALA A 59 10.13 16.82 -15.11
N ALA A 60 9.36 16.15 -15.95
CA ALA A 60 9.38 16.35 -17.39
C ALA A 60 8.88 17.76 -17.78
N ILE A 61 7.81 18.25 -17.14
CA ILE A 61 7.29 19.61 -17.35
C ILE A 61 8.36 20.64 -16.98
N TYR A 62 8.95 20.54 -15.79
CA TYR A 62 9.99 21.48 -15.36
C TYR A 62 11.21 21.44 -16.29
N THR A 63 11.64 20.25 -16.70
CA THR A 63 12.75 20.11 -17.67
C THR A 63 12.47 20.83 -18.99
N ALA A 64 11.24 20.71 -19.51
CA ALA A 64 10.84 21.37 -20.75
C ALA A 64 10.77 22.90 -20.61
N VAL A 65 10.19 23.38 -19.51
CA VAL A 65 10.09 24.82 -19.20
C VAL A 65 11.48 25.44 -19.01
N ASP A 66 12.36 24.78 -18.26
CA ASP A 66 13.72 25.24 -18.02
C ASP A 66 14.53 25.26 -19.33
N GLY A 67 14.40 24.22 -20.16
CA GLY A 67 15.04 24.18 -21.48
C GLY A 67 14.56 25.30 -22.40
N SER A 68 13.26 25.56 -22.45
CA SER A 68 12.69 26.67 -23.24
C SER A 68 13.16 28.03 -22.71
N SER A 69 13.24 28.20 -21.40
CA SER A 69 13.65 29.45 -20.78
C SER A 69 15.14 29.72 -21.01
N ALA A 70 15.98 28.70 -20.90
CA ALA A 70 17.40 28.80 -21.21
C ALA A 70 17.64 29.21 -22.68
N ALA A 71 16.91 28.61 -23.62
CA ALA A 71 16.99 28.96 -25.04
C ALA A 71 16.51 30.39 -25.35
N ALA A 72 15.58 30.94 -24.56
CA ALA A 72 15.12 32.33 -24.72
C ALA A 72 16.12 33.37 -24.18
N LEU A 73 17.03 32.96 -23.28
CA LEU A 73 18.03 33.84 -22.65
C LEU A 73 19.41 33.77 -23.33
N SER A 74 19.62 32.85 -24.27
CA SER A 74 20.86 32.69 -25.06
C SER A 74 20.86 33.54 -26.33
#